data_AF-A0A0C2FP65-F1
#
_entry.id   AF-A0A0C2FP65-F1
#
_cell.length_a   1.000
_cell.length_b   1.000
_cell.length_c   1.000
_cell.angle_alpha   90.00
_cell.angle_beta   90.00
_cell.angle_gamma   90.00
#
_symmetry.space_group_name_H-M   'P 1'
#
loop_
_entity.id
_entity.type
_entity.pdbx_description
1 polymer ?
#
loop_
_entity_poly.entity_id
_entity_poly.type
_entity_poly.pdbx_seq_one_letter_code
_entity_poly.pdbx_strand_id
1 'polypeptide(L)'
;MDFASLSLLTTEQALADLAYFITSMNQKYGFKNPRWVTFGGSYPEYAKVVEDDLTVTNKDCPGNVKDAFDKMQNLSKTVEGRNQLNKYFNLQPPFDKNTVQRDITNFFANVYSIFQGMSQYTYDGRNTESEKNLTDAKVCEIMMDNKVPDVITRVYNVYLWFNGITGDPKTDLTVFPNSYNDMIASVKTGNLTILGEDNGETYFLDIVHKFWH
;
A
#
# COMPACT_ATOMS: atom_id res chain seq x y z
N MET A 1 3.13 19.32 -15.21
CA MET A 1 2.29 18.14 -15.45
C MET A 1 1.52 18.42 -16.71
N ASP A 2 1.80 17.67 -17.76
CA ASP A 2 0.90 17.61 -18.91
C ASP A 2 -0.14 16.54 -18.60
N PHE A 3 -1.39 16.95 -18.38
CA PHE A 3 -2.48 16.01 -18.11
C PHE A 3 -2.96 15.31 -19.39
N ALA A 4 -2.49 15.73 -20.58
CA ALA A 4 -2.86 15.10 -21.84
C ALA A 4 -2.41 13.62 -21.90
N SER A 5 -1.27 13.26 -21.29
CA SER A 5 -0.80 11.87 -21.25
C SER A 5 -1.61 10.96 -20.33
N LEU A 6 -2.43 11.51 -19.41
CA LEU A 6 -3.32 10.76 -18.53
C LEU A 6 -4.73 10.60 -19.11
N SER A 7 -5.02 11.22 -20.26
CA SER A 7 -6.35 11.17 -20.89
C SER A 7 -6.79 9.76 -21.29
N LEU A 8 -5.84 8.85 -21.51
CA LEU A 8 -6.10 7.45 -21.87
C LEU A 8 -6.15 6.50 -20.66
N LEU A 9 -5.82 6.98 -19.45
CA LEU A 9 -5.79 6.16 -18.23
C LEU A 9 -7.20 6.05 -17.63
N THR A 10 -8.08 5.32 -18.32
CA THR A 10 -9.48 5.12 -17.93
C THR A 10 -9.80 3.64 -17.80
N THR A 11 -10.76 3.31 -16.93
CA THR A 11 -11.28 1.95 -16.78
C THR A 11 -11.90 1.43 -18.08
N GLU A 12 -12.51 2.31 -18.85
CA GLU A 12 -13.13 2.05 -20.14
C GLU A 12 -12.10 1.62 -21.18
N GLN A 13 -10.96 2.31 -21.25
CA GLN A 13 -9.87 1.95 -22.15
C GLN A 13 -9.26 0.59 -21.74
N ALA A 14 -9.03 0.36 -20.45
CA ALA A 14 -8.50 -0.92 -19.97
C ALA A 14 -9.45 -2.10 -20.29
N LEU A 15 -10.77 -1.90 -20.18
CA LEU A 15 -11.76 -2.90 -20.56
C LEU A 15 -11.83 -3.12 -22.08
N ALA A 16 -11.67 -2.05 -22.88
CA ALA A 16 -11.60 -2.14 -24.33
C ALA A 16 -10.37 -2.95 -24.78
N ASP A 17 -9.22 -2.72 -24.16
CA ASP A 17 -7.97 -3.44 -24.44
C ASP A 17 -8.10 -4.94 -24.08
N LEU A 18 -8.75 -5.26 -22.95
CA LEU A 18 -9.03 -6.65 -22.57
C LEU A 18 -9.96 -7.34 -23.59
N ALA A 19 -10.99 -6.66 -24.07
CA ALA A 19 -11.88 -7.18 -25.10
C ALA A 19 -11.14 -7.43 -26.43
N TYR A 20 -10.26 -6.51 -26.81
CA TYR A 20 -9.41 -6.66 -27.99
C TYR A 20 -8.43 -7.84 -27.86
N PHE A 21 -7.84 -8.03 -26.68
CA PHE A 21 -6.98 -9.19 -26.39
C PHE A 21 -7.74 -10.51 -26.57
N ILE A 22 -8.92 -10.64 -25.97
CA ILE A 22 -9.74 -11.86 -26.04
C ILE A 22 -10.07 -12.21 -27.51
N THR A 23 -10.52 -11.23 -28.29
CA THR A 23 -10.86 -11.44 -29.70
C THR A 23 -9.64 -11.87 -30.52
N SER A 24 -8.50 -11.22 -30.31
CA SER A 24 -7.24 -11.55 -30.99
C SER A 24 -6.73 -12.96 -30.65
N MET A 25 -6.80 -13.38 -29.38
CA MET A 25 -6.40 -14.74 -28.97
C MET A 25 -7.32 -15.81 -29.54
N ASN A 26 -8.64 -15.56 -29.61
CA ASN A 26 -9.58 -16.49 -30.23
C ASN A 26 -9.27 -16.72 -31.71
N GLN A 27 -8.94 -15.65 -32.44
CA GLN A 27 -8.57 -15.74 -33.86
C GLN A 27 -7.24 -16.48 -34.04
N LYS A 28 -6.20 -16.10 -33.28
CA LYS A 28 -4.86 -16.67 -33.39
C LYS A 28 -4.83 -18.18 -33.15
N TYR A 29 -5.55 -18.66 -32.14
CA TYR A 29 -5.57 -20.07 -31.77
C TYR A 29 -6.77 -20.84 -32.35
N GLY A 30 -7.62 -20.19 -33.15
CA GLY A 30 -8.78 -20.82 -33.78
C GLY A 30 -9.85 -21.30 -32.79
N PHE A 31 -9.96 -20.68 -31.62
CA PHE A 31 -10.96 -21.05 -30.61
C PHE A 31 -12.38 -20.73 -31.10
N LYS A 32 -13.23 -21.75 -31.15
CA LYS A 32 -14.65 -21.61 -31.50
C LYS A 32 -15.48 -21.68 -30.22
N ASN A 33 -16.19 -20.60 -29.91
CA ASN A 33 -17.02 -20.45 -28.69
C ASN A 33 -16.26 -20.76 -27.38
N PRO A 34 -15.08 -20.16 -27.13
CA PRO A 34 -14.35 -20.38 -25.89
C PRO A 34 -15.08 -19.77 -24.69
N ARG A 35 -14.90 -20.37 -23.52
CA ARG A 35 -15.28 -19.77 -22.24
C ARG A 35 -14.06 -19.08 -21.65
N TRP A 36 -14.14 -17.76 -21.49
CA TRP A 36 -13.13 -16.96 -20.82
C TRP A 36 -13.54 -16.73 -19.37
N VAL A 37 -12.61 -16.97 -18.44
CA VAL A 37 -12.78 -16.66 -17.02
C VAL A 37 -11.75 -15.58 -16.69
N THR A 38 -12.23 -14.41 -16.31
CA THR A 38 -11.39 -13.30 -15.86
C THR A 38 -11.21 -13.38 -14.35
N PHE A 39 -9.97 -13.27 -13.88
CA PHE A 39 -9.64 -13.14 -12.47
C PHE A 39 -9.23 -11.69 -12.21
N GLY A 40 -9.76 -11.10 -11.16
CA GLY A 40 -9.42 -9.76 -10.70
C GLY A 40 -9.47 -9.71 -9.18
N GLY A 41 -8.53 -9.01 -8.58
CA GLY A 41 -8.49 -8.73 -7.14
C GLY A 41 -8.09 -7.28 -6.92
N SER A 42 -8.65 -6.68 -5.86
CA SER A 42 -8.57 -5.26 -5.44
C SER A 42 -9.89 -4.46 -5.60
N TYR A 43 -10.22 -3.76 -4.50
CA TYR A 43 -11.38 -2.91 -4.12
C TYR A 43 -12.77 -3.58 -4.02
N PRO A 44 -13.29 -3.78 -2.77
CA PRO A 44 -13.78 -2.67 -1.92
C PRO A 44 -13.26 -2.69 -0.45
N GLU A 45 -13.43 -1.56 0.25
CA GLU A 45 -13.29 -1.39 1.72
C GLU A 45 -12.05 -2.06 2.36
N TYR A 46 -10.83 -1.63 1.98
CA TYR A 46 -9.58 -2.15 2.58
C TYR A 46 -9.58 -2.15 4.12
N ALA A 47 -10.19 -1.14 4.74
CA ALA A 47 -10.40 -1.08 6.19
C ALA A 47 -11.18 -2.28 6.74
N LYS A 48 -12.21 -2.72 6.01
CA LYS A 48 -13.02 -3.87 6.35
C LYS A 48 -12.27 -5.19 6.14
N VAL A 49 -11.50 -5.31 5.06
CA VAL A 49 -10.67 -6.51 4.84
C VAL A 49 -9.65 -6.68 5.97
N VAL A 50 -8.94 -5.60 6.34
CA VAL A 50 -8.02 -5.63 7.49
C VAL A 50 -8.78 -5.97 8.78
N GLU A 51 -9.96 -5.38 9.01
CA GLU A 51 -10.77 -5.72 10.18
C GLU A 51 -11.19 -7.20 10.21
N ASP A 52 -11.63 -7.74 9.08
CA ASP A 52 -12.06 -9.14 8.93
C ASP A 52 -10.87 -10.10 9.16
N ASP A 53 -9.71 -9.84 8.55
CA ASP A 53 -8.49 -10.66 8.68
C ASP A 53 -7.97 -10.67 10.13
N LEU A 54 -7.95 -9.49 10.77
CA LEU A 54 -7.60 -9.36 12.18
C LEU A 54 -8.64 -10.06 13.08
N THR A 55 -9.93 -10.03 12.73
CA THR A 55 -10.99 -10.72 13.48
C THR A 55 -10.81 -12.24 13.43
N VAL A 56 -10.47 -12.79 12.25
CA VAL A 56 -10.17 -14.22 12.08
C VAL A 56 -8.96 -14.62 12.91
N THR A 57 -7.95 -13.76 12.99
CA THR A 57 -6.73 -13.99 13.79
C THR A 57 -7.00 -13.90 15.30
N ASN A 58 -7.69 -12.84 15.74
CA ASN A 58 -8.10 -12.63 17.13
C ASN A 58 -9.28 -11.65 17.20
N LYS A 59 -10.43 -12.11 17.70
CA LYS A 59 -11.67 -11.33 17.75
C LYS A 59 -11.59 -9.97 18.48
N ASP A 60 -10.65 -9.78 19.40
CA ASP A 60 -10.53 -8.57 20.22
C ASP A 60 -9.47 -7.58 19.68
N CYS A 61 -8.63 -8.04 18.74
CA CYS A 61 -7.57 -7.26 18.12
C CYS A 61 -8.07 -6.05 17.30
N PRO A 62 -9.08 -6.19 16.42
CA PRO A 62 -9.63 -5.04 15.70
C PRO A 62 -10.14 -3.94 16.62
N GLY A 63 -10.68 -4.29 17.80
CA GLY A 63 -11.13 -3.33 18.81
C GLY A 63 -10.00 -2.43 19.32
N ASN A 64 -8.81 -3.00 19.58
CA ASN A 64 -7.64 -2.23 20.00
C ASN A 64 -7.08 -1.36 18.87
N VAL A 65 -7.07 -1.87 17.63
CA VAL A 65 -6.69 -1.09 16.44
C VAL A 65 -7.63 0.09 16.26
N LYS A 66 -8.94 -0.14 16.28
CA LYS A 66 -9.95 0.92 16.17
C LYS A 66 -9.78 1.98 17.26
N ASP A 67 -9.64 1.59 18.53
CA ASP A 67 -9.45 2.53 19.64
C ASP A 67 -8.19 3.39 19.45
N ALA A 68 -7.08 2.80 18.98
CA ALA A 68 -5.86 3.55 18.68
C ALA A 68 -6.08 4.60 17.58
N PHE A 69 -6.67 4.20 16.44
CA PHE A 69 -6.93 5.11 15.32
C PHE A 69 -7.96 6.19 15.69
N ASP A 70 -8.98 5.89 16.49
CA ASP A 70 -9.95 6.89 16.97
C ASP A 70 -9.26 7.92 17.88
N LYS A 71 -8.40 7.47 18.80
CA LYS A 71 -7.62 8.36 19.66
C LYS A 71 -6.67 9.23 18.84
N MET A 72 -5.92 8.65 17.90
CA MET A 72 -5.03 9.39 17.00
C MET A 72 -5.80 10.43 16.18
N GLN A 73 -6.96 10.07 15.62
CA GLN A 73 -7.82 11.00 14.88
C GLN A 73 -8.26 12.15 15.76
N ASN A 74 -8.63 11.90 17.02
CA ASN A 74 -8.99 12.95 17.96
C ASN A 74 -7.79 13.87 18.28
N LEU A 75 -6.59 13.32 18.48
CA LEU A 75 -5.37 14.10 18.68
C LEU A 75 -5.04 14.98 17.47
N SER A 76 -5.28 14.51 16.25
CA SER A 76 -4.95 15.26 15.03
C SER A 76 -5.72 16.58 14.88
N LYS A 77 -6.88 16.71 15.55
CA LYS A 77 -7.79 17.87 15.43
C LYS A 77 -7.24 19.14 16.07
N THR A 78 -6.35 19.03 17.07
CA THR A 78 -5.80 20.19 17.79
C THR A 78 -4.29 20.30 17.62
N VAL A 79 -3.74 21.49 17.83
CA VAL A 79 -2.28 21.71 17.76
C VAL A 79 -1.58 20.91 18.86
N GLU A 80 -2.15 20.89 20.06
CA GLU A 80 -1.61 20.18 21.21
C GLU A 80 -1.62 18.66 20.99
N GLY A 81 -2.70 18.12 20.43
CA GLY A 81 -2.77 16.69 20.12
C GLY A 81 -1.82 16.31 18.98
N ARG A 82 -1.64 17.15 17.96
CA ARG A 82 -0.61 16.95 16.94
C ARG A 82 0.81 16.95 17.53
N ASN A 83 1.08 17.81 18.51
CA ASN A 83 2.35 17.78 19.24
C ASN A 83 2.54 16.49 20.05
N GLN A 84 1.48 15.84 20.50
CA GLN A 84 1.56 14.50 21.10
C GLN A 84 1.88 13.45 20.02
N LEU A 85 1.22 13.49 18.87
CA LEU A 85 1.51 12.59 17.74
C LEU A 85 2.98 12.69 17.28
N ASN A 86 3.55 13.90 17.23
CA ASN A 86 4.97 14.10 16.96
C ASN A 86 5.87 13.31 17.90
N LYS A 87 5.51 13.25 19.18
CA LYS A 87 6.28 12.53 20.21
C LYS A 87 6.06 11.02 20.14
N TYR A 88 4.83 10.58 19.90
CA TYR A 88 4.50 9.16 19.76
C TYR A 88 5.28 8.51 18.63
N PHE A 89 5.32 9.18 17.46
CA PHE A 89 5.82 8.57 16.23
C PHE A 89 7.20 9.08 15.79
N ASN A 90 7.82 10.01 16.54
CA ASN A 90 9.05 10.68 16.10
C ASN A 90 8.91 11.22 14.67
N LEU A 91 7.84 12.00 14.43
CA LEU A 91 7.44 12.44 13.09
C LEU A 91 8.50 13.37 12.47
N GLN A 92 8.89 13.06 11.24
CA GLN A 92 9.77 13.93 10.45
C GLN A 92 9.22 14.15 9.03
N PRO A 93 8.87 15.40 8.66
CA PRO A 93 8.81 16.58 9.53
C PRO A 93 7.71 16.44 10.60
N PRO A 94 7.88 17.09 11.77
CA PRO A 94 6.82 17.14 12.76
C PRO A 94 5.64 17.97 12.25
N PHE A 95 4.44 17.65 12.72
CA PHE A 95 3.32 18.58 12.64
C PHE A 95 3.65 19.89 13.36
N ASP A 96 3.16 20.98 12.81
CA ASP A 96 3.38 22.32 13.30
C ASP A 96 2.09 23.18 13.13
N LYS A 97 2.23 24.48 13.33
CA LYS A 97 1.13 25.44 13.14
C LYS A 97 0.66 25.60 11.69
N ASN A 98 1.48 25.19 10.72
CA ASN A 98 1.19 25.28 9.29
C ASN A 98 0.62 23.97 8.72
N THR A 99 0.54 22.92 9.53
CA THR A 99 -0.02 21.62 9.14
C THR A 99 -1.43 21.78 8.58
N VAL A 100 -1.63 21.24 7.38
CA VAL A 100 -2.93 21.24 6.70
C VAL A 100 -3.55 19.85 6.68
N GLN A 101 -4.82 19.76 6.26
CA GLN A 101 -5.56 18.50 6.19
C GLN A 101 -4.83 17.41 5.38
N ARG A 102 -4.11 17.79 4.31
CA ARG A 102 -3.36 16.82 3.48
C ARG A 102 -2.21 16.17 4.23
N ASP A 103 -1.53 16.90 5.11
CA ASP A 103 -0.45 16.34 5.93
C ASP A 103 -1.01 15.34 6.94
N ILE A 104 -2.17 15.66 7.54
CA ILE A 104 -2.88 14.77 8.46
C ILE A 104 -3.34 13.50 7.72
N THR A 105 -3.94 13.65 6.54
CA THR A 105 -4.36 12.51 5.71
C THR A 105 -3.17 11.66 5.29
N ASN A 106 -2.04 12.27 4.93
CA ASN A 106 -0.79 11.58 4.60
C ASN A 106 -0.28 10.74 5.77
N PHE A 107 -0.25 11.32 6.97
CA PHE A 107 0.13 10.60 8.19
C PHE A 107 -0.72 9.35 8.40
N PHE A 108 -2.06 9.48 8.36
CA PHE A 108 -2.94 8.32 8.54
C PHE A 108 -2.81 7.30 7.41
N ALA A 109 -2.60 7.74 6.17
CA ALA A 109 -2.34 6.84 5.06
C ALA A 109 -1.06 6.02 5.27
N ASN A 110 0.03 6.67 5.70
CA ASN A 110 1.31 5.99 5.97
C ASN A 110 1.23 5.04 7.17
N VAL A 111 0.50 5.41 8.23
CA VAL A 111 0.31 4.51 9.38
C VAL A 111 -0.52 3.31 8.94
N TYR A 112 -1.62 3.55 8.24
CA TYR A 112 -2.54 2.50 7.83
C TYR A 112 -1.95 1.57 6.77
N SER A 113 -1.07 2.07 5.89
CA SER A 113 -0.42 1.23 4.87
C SER A 113 0.40 0.07 5.46
N ILE A 114 0.89 0.21 6.70
CA ILE A 114 1.60 -0.86 7.41
C ILE A 114 0.63 -2.00 7.73
N PHE A 115 -0.54 -1.68 8.31
CA PHE A 115 -1.58 -2.66 8.60
C PHE A 115 -2.08 -3.32 7.31
N GLN A 116 -2.32 -2.53 6.27
CA GLN A 116 -2.71 -3.06 4.96
C GLN A 116 -1.66 -4.02 4.40
N GLY A 117 -0.38 -3.65 4.43
CA GLY A 117 0.70 -4.49 3.91
C GLY A 117 0.85 -5.80 4.68
N MET A 118 0.70 -5.76 6.00
CA MET A 118 0.77 -6.96 6.84
C MET A 118 -0.43 -7.90 6.61
N SER A 119 -1.66 -7.38 6.50
CA SER A 119 -2.84 -8.21 6.21
C SER A 119 -2.83 -8.74 4.77
N GLN A 120 -2.48 -7.90 3.79
CA GLN A 120 -2.47 -8.30 2.38
C GLN A 120 -1.53 -9.48 2.09
N TYR A 121 -0.42 -9.56 2.82
CA TYR A 121 0.66 -10.53 2.57
C TYR A 121 0.86 -11.50 3.72
N THR A 122 -0.09 -11.54 4.66
CA THR A 122 -0.10 -12.43 5.82
C THR A 122 0.07 -13.89 5.37
N TYR A 123 1.11 -14.56 5.85
CA TYR A 123 1.44 -15.96 5.56
C TYR A 123 1.67 -16.29 4.08
N ASP A 124 1.91 -15.29 3.23
CA ASP A 124 2.16 -15.59 1.83
C ASP A 124 3.58 -16.12 1.61
N GLY A 125 3.73 -16.96 0.59
CA GLY A 125 5.00 -17.63 0.30
C GLY A 125 5.98 -16.78 -0.50
N ARG A 126 5.83 -15.45 -0.56
CA ARG A 126 6.70 -14.63 -1.43
C ARG A 126 8.11 -14.52 -0.86
N ASN A 127 8.25 -14.52 0.46
CA ASN A 127 9.52 -14.55 1.17
C ASN A 127 9.32 -15.05 2.62
N THR A 128 10.43 -15.32 3.32
CA THR A 128 10.39 -15.84 4.70
C THR A 128 9.79 -14.85 5.70
N GLU A 129 9.90 -13.55 5.46
CA GLU A 129 9.37 -12.53 6.36
C GLU A 129 7.84 -12.44 6.29
N SER A 130 7.24 -12.42 5.09
CA SER A 130 5.77 -12.44 4.95
C SER A 130 5.14 -13.77 5.38
N GLU A 131 5.87 -14.88 5.22
CA GLU A 131 5.43 -16.18 5.69
C GLU A 131 5.34 -16.25 7.23
N LYS A 132 6.24 -15.56 7.96
CA LYS A 132 6.45 -15.80 9.40
C LYS A 132 6.33 -14.57 10.30
N ASN A 133 6.85 -13.43 9.87
CA ASN A 133 7.13 -12.27 10.73
C ASN A 133 6.27 -11.03 10.40
N LEU A 134 5.82 -10.88 9.15
CA LEU A 134 4.97 -9.78 8.67
C LEU A 134 3.53 -10.27 8.50
N THR A 135 2.91 -10.68 9.60
CA THR A 135 1.61 -11.37 9.62
C THR A 135 0.61 -10.67 10.54
N ASP A 136 -0.68 -10.94 10.34
CA ASP A 136 -1.74 -10.46 11.23
C ASP A 136 -1.60 -10.99 12.65
N ALA A 137 -1.05 -12.19 12.84
CA ALA A 137 -0.74 -12.70 14.18
C ALA A 137 0.25 -11.79 14.90
N LYS A 138 1.25 -11.26 14.19
CA LYS A 138 2.21 -10.32 14.76
C LYS A 138 1.57 -8.95 15.05
N VAL A 139 0.71 -8.45 14.16
CA VAL A 139 -0.09 -7.24 14.43
C VAL A 139 -0.90 -7.42 15.71
N CYS A 140 -1.63 -8.52 15.84
CA CYS A 140 -2.47 -8.77 17.00
C CYS A 140 -1.67 -9.05 18.27
N GLU A 141 -0.51 -9.71 18.18
CA GLU A 141 0.40 -9.86 19.32
C GLU A 141 0.77 -8.51 19.92
N ILE A 142 1.17 -7.55 19.06
CA ILE A 142 1.58 -6.21 19.50
C ILE A 142 0.38 -5.39 19.98
N MET A 143 -0.73 -5.40 19.23
CA MET A 143 -1.91 -4.59 19.55
C MET A 143 -2.67 -5.09 20.78
N MET A 144 -2.49 -6.36 21.16
CA MET A 144 -3.06 -6.96 22.37
C MET A 144 -2.11 -6.95 23.58
N ASP A 145 -0.91 -6.38 23.47
CA ASP A 145 0.06 -6.39 24.57
C ASP A 145 -0.41 -5.51 25.74
N ASN A 146 -0.98 -6.16 26.76
CA ASN A 146 -1.48 -5.51 27.96
C ASN A 146 -0.38 -4.91 28.86
N LYS A 147 0.90 -5.22 28.61
CA LYS A 147 2.04 -4.59 29.31
C LYS A 147 2.29 -3.17 28.81
N VAL A 148 1.80 -2.81 27.62
CA VAL A 148 1.83 -1.46 27.06
C VAL A 148 0.42 -0.88 27.17
N PRO A 149 0.07 -0.10 28.21
CA PRO A 149 -1.32 0.31 28.44
C PRO A 149 -1.89 1.22 27.34
N ASP A 150 -1.02 1.98 26.67
CA ASP A 150 -1.41 2.93 25.65
C ASP A 150 -1.45 2.28 24.26
N VAL A 151 -2.65 2.20 23.69
CA VAL A 151 -2.89 1.62 22.36
C VAL A 151 -2.24 2.42 21.22
N ILE A 152 -1.99 3.73 21.38
CA ILE A 152 -1.25 4.51 20.36
C ILE A 152 0.21 4.06 20.32
N THR A 153 0.81 3.83 21.49
CA THR A 153 2.17 3.28 21.60
C THR A 153 2.26 1.90 20.96
N ARG A 154 1.21 1.07 21.07
CA ARG A 154 1.18 -0.23 20.37
C ARG A 154 1.20 -0.08 18.85
N VAL A 155 0.48 0.90 18.29
CA VAL A 155 0.55 1.21 16.85
C VAL A 155 1.98 1.60 16.43
N TYR A 156 2.66 2.42 17.23
CA TYR A 156 4.06 2.75 16.96
C TYR A 156 4.99 1.53 17.09
N ASN A 157 4.71 0.60 18.01
CA ASN A 157 5.46 -0.66 18.09
C ASN A 157 5.25 -1.55 16.86
N VAL A 158 4.04 -1.57 16.26
CA VAL A 158 3.80 -2.22 14.96
C VAL A 158 4.66 -1.57 13.87
N TYR A 159 4.72 -0.23 13.85
CA TYR A 159 5.60 0.49 12.93
C TYR A 159 7.07 0.11 13.11
N LEU A 160 7.59 0.13 14.34
CA LEU A 160 8.98 -0.22 14.64
C LEU A 160 9.31 -1.65 14.23
N TRP A 161 8.39 -2.60 14.47
CA TRP A 161 8.54 -3.99 14.03
C TRP A 161 8.63 -4.08 12.51
N PHE A 162 7.66 -3.49 11.83
CA PHE A 162 7.60 -3.50 10.37
C PHE A 162 8.85 -2.86 9.74
N ASN A 163 9.28 -1.72 10.27
CA ASN A 163 10.44 -1.00 9.76
C ASN A 163 11.76 -1.71 10.10
N GLY A 164 11.82 -2.45 11.21
CA GLY A 164 12.94 -3.30 11.56
C GLY A 164 13.22 -4.42 10.55
N ILE A 165 12.20 -4.81 9.77
CA ILE A 165 12.30 -5.86 8.75
C ILE A 165 12.44 -5.26 7.35
N THR A 166 11.67 -4.22 7.04
CA THR A 166 11.53 -3.69 5.67
C THR A 166 12.33 -2.42 5.40
N GLY A 167 12.77 -1.73 6.45
CA GLY A 167 13.48 -0.46 6.34
C GLY A 167 14.96 -0.63 5.97
N ASP A 168 15.57 0.45 5.47
CA ASP A 168 17.01 0.48 5.19
C ASP A 168 17.79 0.50 6.52
N PRO A 169 18.61 -0.52 6.83
CA PRO A 169 19.36 -0.60 8.08
C PRO A 169 20.39 0.53 8.26
N LYS A 170 20.66 1.33 7.23
CA LYS A 170 21.54 2.51 7.30
C LYS A 170 20.81 3.77 7.78
N THR A 171 19.49 3.71 7.91
CA THR A 171 18.65 4.84 8.32
C THR A 171 18.22 4.70 9.77
N ASP A 172 17.75 5.81 10.37
CA ASP A 172 17.12 5.75 11.69
C ASP A 172 15.70 5.18 11.55
N LEU A 173 15.57 3.89 11.83
CA LEU A 173 14.31 3.15 11.72
C LEU A 173 13.25 3.59 12.74
N THR A 174 13.61 4.45 13.71
CA THR A 174 12.65 5.01 14.68
C THR A 174 11.98 6.28 14.17
N VAL A 175 12.45 6.86 13.06
CA VAL A 175 11.84 8.07 12.49
C VAL A 175 10.65 7.70 11.63
N PHE A 176 9.46 8.24 11.92
CA PHE A 176 8.30 8.05 11.05
C PHE A 176 8.21 9.16 9.98
N PRO A 177 8.34 8.84 8.68
CA PRO A 177 8.32 9.82 7.60
C PRO A 177 6.92 10.41 7.38
N ASN A 178 6.82 11.74 7.36
CA ASN A 178 5.55 12.46 7.41
C ASN A 178 5.43 13.59 6.36
N SER A 179 6.26 13.58 5.32
CA SER A 179 6.25 14.62 4.29
C SER A 179 5.28 14.29 3.15
N TYR A 180 4.17 15.02 3.06
CA TYR A 180 3.25 14.91 1.92
C TYR A 180 3.95 15.28 0.60
N ASN A 181 4.85 16.27 0.63
CA ASN A 181 5.57 16.70 -0.57
C ASN A 181 6.51 15.60 -1.10
N ASP A 182 7.19 14.88 -0.21
CA ASP A 182 8.08 13.77 -0.60
C ASP A 182 7.27 12.59 -1.15
N MET A 183 6.12 12.29 -0.54
CA MET A 183 5.18 11.29 -1.04
C MET A 183 4.65 11.67 -2.45
N ILE A 184 4.30 12.93 -2.69
CA ILE A 184 3.94 13.38 -4.04
C ILE A 184 5.15 13.35 -4.99
N ALA A 185 6.36 13.63 -4.51
CA ALA A 185 7.56 13.57 -5.33
C ALA A 185 7.90 12.14 -5.78
N SER A 186 7.69 11.14 -4.93
CA SER A 186 7.94 9.73 -5.27
C SER A 186 7.01 9.21 -6.37
N VAL A 187 5.78 9.74 -6.48
CA VAL A 187 4.85 9.38 -7.56
C VAL A 187 4.95 10.30 -8.79
N LYS A 188 5.70 11.41 -8.70
CA LYS A 188 6.01 12.28 -9.85
C LYS A 188 7.05 11.68 -10.79
N THR A 189 7.84 10.70 -10.33
CA THR A 189 8.89 10.08 -11.14
C THR A 189 8.28 9.10 -12.13
N GLY A 190 7.84 9.64 -13.26
CA GLY A 190 7.39 8.88 -14.40
C GLY A 190 7.15 9.83 -15.54
N ASN A 191 8.13 10.00 -16.44
CA ASN A 191 7.79 10.53 -17.73
C ASN A 191 7.03 9.44 -18.48
N LEU A 192 5.70 9.42 -18.41
CA LEU A 192 4.88 8.43 -19.14
C LEU A 192 5.03 8.52 -20.67
N THR A 193 5.71 9.54 -21.20
CA THR A 193 6.10 9.62 -22.62
C THR A 193 7.40 8.90 -22.94
N ILE A 194 8.18 8.51 -21.91
CA ILE A 194 9.36 7.67 -22.01
C ILE A 194 9.11 6.49 -21.08
N LEU A 195 8.57 5.40 -21.63
CA LEU A 195 8.66 4.10 -20.99
C LEU A 195 10.15 3.88 -20.69
N GLY A 196 10.50 3.68 -19.42
CA GLY A 196 11.89 3.41 -19.04
C GLY A 196 12.43 2.22 -19.82
N GLU A 197 13.76 2.13 -19.96
CA GLU A 197 14.45 0.93 -20.40
C GLU A 197 14.32 -0.19 -19.34
N ASP A 198 13.09 -0.56 -19.00
CA ASP A 198 12.75 -1.86 -18.43
C ASP A 198 12.45 -2.78 -19.61
N ASN A 199 13.50 -3.21 -20.30
CA ASN A 199 13.68 -4.53 -20.93
C ASN A 199 12.55 -5.12 -21.81
N GLY A 200 11.53 -4.36 -22.20
CA GLY A 200 10.50 -4.75 -23.17
C GLY A 200 11.04 -4.83 -24.59
N GLU A 201 12.27 -4.36 -24.82
CA GLU A 201 12.90 -4.25 -26.14
C GLU A 201 13.68 -5.50 -26.61
N THR A 202 13.55 -6.65 -25.96
CA THR A 202 14.09 -7.91 -26.54
C THR A 202 13.05 -8.90 -27.07
N TYR A 203 11.75 -8.60 -26.99
CA TYR A 203 10.73 -9.56 -27.48
C TYR A 203 9.73 -9.02 -28.50
N PHE A 204 9.71 -7.72 -28.81
CA PHE A 204 8.69 -7.17 -29.72
C PHE A 204 9.15 -6.86 -31.15
N LEU A 205 10.47 -6.77 -31.42
CA LEU A 205 10.97 -6.38 -32.75
C LEU A 205 11.81 -7.44 -33.48
N ASP A 206 12.16 -8.56 -32.85
CA ASP A 206 12.87 -9.66 -33.54
C ASP A 206 11.95 -10.66 -34.27
N ILE A 207 10.62 -10.51 -34.16
CA ILE A 207 9.66 -11.46 -34.74
C ILE A 207 9.16 -11.03 -36.13
N VAL A 208 9.30 -9.76 -36.53
CA VAL A 208 8.67 -9.26 -37.77
C VAL A 208 9.61 -9.28 -38.99
N HIS A 209 10.93 -9.44 -38.82
CA HIS A 209 11.88 -9.35 -39.94
C HIS A 209 12.74 -10.59 -40.24
N LYS A 210 12.49 -11.74 -39.58
CA LYS A 210 13.22 -13.00 -39.83
C LYS A 210 12.39 -14.17 -40.38
N PHE A 211 11.14 -13.94 -40.79
CA PHE A 211 10.31 -15.00 -41.38
C PHE A 211 9.64 -14.57 -42.70
N TRP A 212 10.41 -13.90 -43.56
CA TRP A 212 10.20 -13.87 -45.00
C TRP A 212 11.46 -14.37 -45.71
N HIS A 213 11.67 -15.68 -45.61
CA HIS A 213 12.10 -16.62 -46.66
C HIS A 213 11.98 -18.05 -46.14
#